data_AF-A0A2E4X549-F1
#
_entry.id   AF-A0A2E4X549-F1
#
_cell.length_a   1.000
_cell.length_b   1.000
_cell.length_c   1.000
_cell.angle_alpha   90.00
_cell.angle_beta   90.00
_cell.angle_gamma   90.00
#
_symmetry.space_group_name_H-M   'P 1'
#
loop_
_entity.id
_entity.type
_entity.pdbx_description
1 polymer ?
#
loop_
_entity_poly.entity_id
_entity_poly.type
_entity_poly.pdbx_seq_one_letter_code
_entity_poly.pdbx_strand_id
1 'polypeptide(L)'
;MAQIDNIDPIKSFFSSEKLQLKIFNFLKKNNYKIINKKEYLDKSFDINITKGKPLPQIKNVGFLGKADIKEIKSIQEKRTFKKLHKQINRVIDNKVAPITIDRKGYIINGHHRCDALRILGKKKVIVRLLNLNAKDMINLDLSAKELQKLLKHHKFNSLNILSFKQIPELDQEIIKKIS
;
A
#
# COMPACT_ATOMS: atom_id res chain seq x y z
N MET A 1 32.54 2.95 13.79
CA MET A 1 31.55 2.05 14.39
C MET A 1 30.27 2.08 13.57
N ALA A 2 29.93 1.00 12.86
CA ALA A 2 28.62 0.80 12.25
C ALA A 2 28.19 -0.63 12.60
N GLN A 3 27.64 -0.80 13.79
CA GLN A 3 27.27 -2.09 14.34
C GLN A 3 25.75 -2.11 14.52
N ILE A 4 25.01 -2.50 13.47
CA ILE A 4 23.62 -2.92 13.59
C ILE A 4 23.38 -4.08 12.60
N ASP A 5 24.04 -5.23 12.83
CA ASP A 5 23.84 -6.43 12.01
C ASP A 5 23.20 -7.60 12.77
N ASN A 6 22.76 -7.42 14.02
CA ASN A 6 22.28 -8.56 14.82
C ASN A 6 21.00 -8.32 15.64
N ILE A 7 20.17 -7.38 15.20
CA ILE A 7 18.76 -7.45 15.54
C ILE A 7 18.05 -7.75 14.24
N ASP A 8 17.59 -8.98 14.07
CA ASP A 8 16.66 -9.32 13.01
C ASP A 8 15.24 -9.04 13.53
N PRO A 9 14.68 -7.82 13.32
CA PRO A 9 13.30 -7.53 13.70
C PRO A 9 12.33 -8.53 13.08
N ILE A 10 12.67 -9.10 11.92
CA ILE A 10 11.80 -10.02 11.18
C ILE A 10 11.59 -11.29 12.02
N LYS A 11 12.63 -11.82 12.69
CA LYS A 11 12.48 -12.97 13.61
C LYS A 11 11.49 -12.73 14.74
N SER A 12 11.35 -11.49 15.21
CA SER A 12 10.41 -11.17 16.29
C SER A 12 8.95 -11.08 15.83
N PHE A 13 8.71 -10.92 14.53
CA PHE A 13 7.36 -10.77 13.97
C PHE A 13 6.89 -11.98 13.15
N PHE A 14 7.79 -12.84 12.69
CA PHE A 14 7.46 -13.93 11.75
C PHE A 14 8.07 -15.24 12.22
N SER A 15 7.26 -16.29 12.39
CA SER A 15 7.74 -17.58 12.91
C SER A 15 8.37 -18.49 11.84
N SER A 16 8.03 -18.31 10.56
CA SER A 16 8.55 -19.15 9.47
C SER A 16 9.89 -18.62 8.95
N GLU A 17 10.95 -19.42 9.05
CA GLU A 17 12.29 -19.08 8.52
C GLU A 17 12.28 -18.75 7.03
N LYS A 18 11.53 -19.54 6.24
CA LYS A 18 11.35 -19.30 4.81
C LYS A 18 10.74 -17.92 4.54
N LEU A 19 9.75 -17.51 5.34
CA LEU A 19 9.12 -16.21 5.22
C LEU A 19 10.05 -15.09 5.70
N GLN A 20 10.78 -15.30 6.79
CA GLN A 20 11.79 -14.36 7.28
C GLN A 20 12.83 -14.05 6.21
N LEU A 21 13.41 -15.10 5.60
CA LEU A 21 14.40 -14.97 4.53
C LEU A 21 13.83 -14.25 3.31
N LYS A 22 12.57 -14.55 2.95
CA LYS A 22 11.89 -13.87 1.83
C LYS A 22 11.72 -12.38 2.08
N ILE A 23 11.32 -11.98 3.29
CA ILE A 23 11.17 -10.58 3.68
C ILE A 23 12.53 -9.89 3.69
N PHE A 24 13.54 -10.50 4.32
CA PHE A 24 14.89 -9.94 4.40
C PHE A 24 15.47 -9.68 3.00
N ASN A 25 15.46 -10.69 2.13
CA ASN A 25 15.95 -10.59 0.77
C ASN A 25 15.18 -9.54 -0.04
N PHE A 26 13.86 -9.46 0.15
CA PHE A 26 13.06 -8.42 -0.50
C PHE A 26 13.48 -7.02 -0.07
N LEU A 27 13.60 -6.77 1.24
CA LEU A 27 13.98 -5.45 1.76
C LEU A 27 15.37 -5.05 1.27
N LYS A 28 16.35 -5.96 1.37
CA LYS A 28 17.74 -5.73 0.92
C LYS A 28 17.80 -5.43 -0.58
N LYS A 29 17.04 -6.17 -1.42
CA LYS A 29 17.05 -6.02 -2.88
C LYS A 29 16.34 -4.76 -3.37
N ASN A 30 15.28 -4.31 -2.68
CA ASN A 30 14.39 -3.26 -3.16
C ASN A 30 14.61 -1.89 -2.48
N ASN A 31 15.84 -1.62 -2.06
CA ASN A 31 16.24 -0.34 -1.44
C ASN A 31 15.40 0.03 -0.19
N TYR A 32 15.17 -0.95 0.69
CA TYR A 32 14.62 -0.69 2.01
C TYR A 32 15.73 -0.65 3.06
N LYS A 33 15.54 0.17 4.10
CA LYS A 33 16.47 0.26 5.23
C LYS A 33 15.77 -0.11 6.53
N ILE A 34 16.26 -1.14 7.21
CA ILE A 34 15.85 -1.47 8.58
C ILE A 34 16.52 -0.45 9.50
N ILE A 35 15.75 0.21 10.37
CA ILE A 35 16.29 1.24 11.27
C ILE A 35 16.31 0.80 12.73
N ASN A 36 15.37 -0.04 13.16
CA ASN A 36 15.29 -0.55 14.53
C ASN A 36 14.41 -1.80 14.59
N LYS A 37 14.19 -2.33 15.80
CA LYS A 37 13.38 -3.54 16.04
C LYS A 37 11.94 -3.45 15.52
N LYS A 38 11.40 -2.25 15.31
CA LYS A 38 9.98 -2.00 15.02
C LYS A 38 9.74 -1.46 13.61
N GLU A 39 10.73 -0.80 13.03
CA GLU A 39 10.55 0.09 11.89
C GLU A 39 11.54 -0.16 10.76
N TYR A 40 11.06 0.10 9.55
CA TYR A 40 11.83 0.06 8.32
C TYR A 40 11.41 1.21 7.42
N LEU A 41 12.30 1.62 6.53
CA LEU A 41 12.12 2.73 5.60
C LEU A 41 12.11 2.20 4.17
N ASP A 42 11.13 2.61 3.38
CA ASP A 42 11.21 2.53 1.93
C ASP A 42 12.03 3.71 1.43
N LYS A 43 13.20 3.49 0.81
CA LYS A 43 14.01 4.58 0.22
C LYS A 43 13.72 4.83 -1.25
N SER A 44 12.77 4.10 -1.82
CA SER A 44 12.31 4.26 -3.21
C SER A 44 11.02 5.11 -3.34
N PHE A 45 10.50 5.64 -2.22
CA PHE A 45 9.32 6.51 -2.24
C PHE A 45 9.58 7.81 -3.00
N ASP A 46 8.52 8.37 -3.58
CA ASP A 46 8.59 9.66 -4.26
C ASP A 46 8.50 10.80 -3.24
N ILE A 47 9.65 11.42 -2.96
CA ILE A 47 9.78 12.52 -2.01
C ILE A 47 9.00 13.78 -2.45
N ASN A 48 8.78 13.96 -3.75
CA ASN A 48 8.17 15.17 -4.32
C ASN A 48 6.65 15.23 -4.12
N ILE A 49 6.05 14.11 -3.68
CA ILE A 49 4.62 14.07 -3.38
C ILE A 49 4.40 14.54 -1.95
N THR A 50 4.64 13.70 -0.94
CA THR A 50 4.30 14.00 0.47
C THR A 50 5.50 14.25 1.38
N LYS A 51 6.72 14.37 0.84
CA LYS A 51 7.96 14.38 1.62
C LYS A 51 8.08 13.16 2.55
N GLY A 52 7.54 12.01 2.13
CA GLY A 52 7.58 10.75 2.89
C GLY A 52 6.47 10.59 3.94
N LYS A 53 5.63 11.62 4.14
CA LYS A 53 4.54 11.60 5.11
C LYS A 53 3.34 10.79 4.60
N PRO A 54 2.64 10.05 5.47
CA PRO A 54 1.41 9.37 5.08
C PRO A 54 0.28 10.39 4.81
N LEU A 55 -0.58 10.07 3.85
CA LEU A 55 -1.82 10.79 3.60
C LEU A 55 -2.96 10.32 4.53
N PRO A 56 -4.04 11.12 4.67
CA PRO A 56 -5.26 10.71 5.35
C PRO A 56 -5.78 9.35 4.85
N GLN A 57 -6.24 8.51 5.78
CA GLN A 57 -6.67 7.17 5.43
C GLN A 57 -8.06 7.17 4.77
N ILE A 58 -8.11 7.06 3.44
CA ILE A 58 -9.35 6.91 2.69
C ILE A 58 -9.66 5.42 2.48
N LYS A 59 -10.89 5.00 2.78
CA LYS A 59 -11.37 3.61 2.64
C LYS A 59 -12.65 3.57 1.82
N ASN A 60 -12.92 2.48 1.13
CA ASN A 60 -14.22 2.19 0.50
C ASN A 60 -14.75 3.31 -0.43
N VAL A 61 -13.85 4.01 -1.11
CA VAL A 61 -14.16 5.03 -2.12
C VAL A 61 -13.28 4.81 -3.34
N GLY A 62 -13.77 5.19 -4.52
CA GLY A 62 -13.09 5.02 -5.80
C GLY A 62 -13.50 3.76 -6.57
N PHE A 63 -13.05 3.69 -7.82
CA PHE A 63 -13.34 2.61 -8.75
C PHE A 63 -12.58 1.35 -8.38
N LEU A 64 -13.29 0.24 -8.23
CA LEU A 64 -12.67 -1.05 -7.95
C LEU A 64 -12.14 -1.67 -9.25
N GLY A 65 -10.87 -2.07 -9.25
CA GLY A 65 -10.25 -2.67 -10.42
C GLY A 65 -9.03 -3.52 -10.09
N LYS A 66 -8.39 -4.02 -11.13
CA LYS A 66 -7.09 -4.71 -11.05
C LYS A 66 -6.02 -3.83 -11.71
N ALA A 67 -4.83 -3.78 -11.11
CA ALA A 67 -3.66 -3.11 -11.68
C ALA A 67 -2.41 -3.99 -11.51
N ASP A 68 -1.39 -3.77 -12.34
CA ASP A 68 -0.06 -4.34 -12.13
C ASP A 68 0.59 -3.67 -10.92
N ILE A 69 1.12 -4.48 -9.98
CA ILE A 69 1.78 -3.98 -8.77
C ILE A 69 3.03 -3.15 -9.06
N LYS A 70 3.64 -3.34 -10.25
CA LYS A 70 4.81 -2.58 -10.71
C LYS A 70 4.47 -1.14 -11.03
N GLU A 71 3.24 -0.84 -11.43
CA GLU A 71 2.78 0.52 -11.72
C GLU A 71 2.41 1.29 -10.44
N ILE A 72 2.30 0.61 -9.30
CA ILE A 72 1.95 1.22 -8.02
C ILE A 72 3.18 1.90 -7.40
N LYS A 73 3.04 3.17 -7.04
CA LYS A 73 4.12 4.03 -6.55
C LYS A 73 3.94 4.36 -5.07
N SER A 74 5.05 4.37 -4.36
CA SER A 74 5.09 4.67 -2.92
C SER A 74 5.28 6.17 -2.69
N ILE A 75 4.59 6.70 -1.67
CA ILE A 75 4.79 8.08 -1.19
C ILE A 75 5.21 8.13 0.29
N GLN A 76 5.01 7.03 1.02
CA GLN A 76 5.30 6.96 2.45
C GLN A 76 6.62 6.22 2.71
N GLU A 77 7.55 6.91 3.36
CA GLU A 77 8.87 6.38 3.71
C GLU A 77 8.78 5.42 4.90
N LYS A 78 8.31 5.92 6.05
CA LYS A 78 8.39 5.23 7.35
C LYS A 78 7.31 4.16 7.51
N ARG A 79 7.70 2.94 7.86
CA ARG A 79 6.81 1.77 8.02
C ARG A 79 7.15 0.96 9.26
N THR A 80 6.23 0.06 9.67
CA THR A 80 6.39 -0.77 10.86
C THR A 80 6.20 -2.24 10.56
N PHE A 81 7.04 -3.09 11.16
CA PHE A 81 6.96 -4.55 11.01
C PHE A 81 5.65 -5.12 11.56
N LYS A 82 5.11 -4.55 12.66
CA LYS A 82 3.79 -4.94 13.18
C LYS A 82 2.68 -4.83 12.14
N LYS A 83 2.66 -3.74 11.36
CA LYS A 83 1.66 -3.55 10.29
C LYS A 83 1.95 -4.46 9.11
N LEU A 84 3.22 -4.64 8.74
CA LEU A 84 3.62 -5.56 7.67
C LEU A 84 3.19 -7.00 7.98
N HIS A 85 3.51 -7.51 9.17
CA HIS A 85 3.12 -8.85 9.62
C HIS A 85 1.61 -9.07 9.50
N LYS A 86 0.82 -8.12 10.00
CA LYS A 86 -0.64 -8.16 9.87
C LYS A 86 -1.11 -8.24 8.41
N GLN A 87 -0.45 -7.55 7.48
CA GLN A 87 -0.85 -7.60 6.06
C GLN A 87 -0.37 -8.87 5.36
N ILE A 88 0.81 -9.39 5.69
CA ILE A 88 1.28 -10.66 5.15
C ILE A 88 0.31 -11.79 5.48
N ASN A 89 -0.12 -11.91 6.74
CA ASN A 89 -1.10 -12.93 7.14
C ASN A 89 -2.42 -12.78 6.38
N ARG A 90 -2.91 -11.54 6.21
CA ARG A 90 -4.12 -11.28 5.41
C ARG A 90 -3.99 -11.66 3.94
N VAL A 91 -2.81 -11.50 3.34
CA VAL A 91 -2.58 -11.94 1.96
C VAL A 91 -2.55 -13.46 1.88
N ILE A 92 -1.94 -14.14 2.86
CA ILE A 92 -1.93 -15.61 2.94
C ILE A 92 -3.36 -16.15 3.11
N ASP A 93 -4.16 -15.52 3.97
CA ASP A 93 -5.55 -15.90 4.25
C ASP A 93 -6.54 -15.48 3.15
N ASN A 94 -6.08 -14.89 2.04
CA ASN A 94 -6.91 -14.28 0.99
C ASN A 94 -7.92 -13.22 1.49
N LYS A 95 -7.62 -12.54 2.60
CA LYS A 95 -8.43 -11.47 3.23
C LYS A 95 -7.83 -10.08 3.00
N VAL A 96 -7.14 -9.87 1.88
CA VAL A 96 -6.48 -8.60 1.59
C VAL A 96 -7.45 -7.58 1.02
N ALA A 97 -7.66 -6.49 1.75
CA ALA A 97 -8.46 -5.37 1.26
C ALA A 97 -7.74 -4.61 0.12
N PRO A 98 -8.47 -4.05 -0.87
CA PRO A 98 -7.89 -3.33 -2.01
C PRO A 98 -6.96 -2.17 -1.63
N ILE A 99 -5.86 -1.98 -2.37
CA ILE A 99 -4.98 -0.80 -2.20
C ILE A 99 -5.68 0.43 -2.78
N THR A 100 -5.73 1.53 -2.04
CA THR A 100 -6.26 2.80 -2.57
C THR A 100 -5.13 3.57 -3.24
N ILE A 101 -5.30 3.92 -4.51
CA ILE A 101 -4.31 4.63 -5.32
C ILE A 101 -4.94 5.85 -6.01
N ASP A 102 -4.09 6.81 -6.36
CA ASP A 102 -4.45 7.97 -7.17
C ASP A 102 -4.36 7.67 -8.68
N ARG A 103 -4.69 8.64 -9.53
CA ARG A 103 -4.63 8.50 -11.00
C ARG A 103 -3.26 8.16 -11.57
N LYS A 104 -2.17 8.46 -10.86
CA LYS A 104 -0.79 8.23 -11.31
C LYS A 104 -0.19 6.96 -10.69
N GLY A 105 -1.00 6.19 -9.97
CA GLY A 105 -0.61 4.95 -9.29
C GLY A 105 -0.02 5.16 -7.90
N TYR A 106 0.00 6.38 -7.35
CA TYR A 106 0.51 6.62 -6.00
C TYR A 106 -0.42 6.07 -4.94
N ILE A 107 0.14 5.35 -3.96
CA ILE A 107 -0.62 4.77 -2.86
C ILE A 107 -1.12 5.87 -1.94
N ILE A 108 -2.43 6.07 -1.91
CA ILE A 108 -3.10 6.90 -0.90
C ILE A 108 -3.23 6.12 0.41
N ASN A 109 -3.59 4.84 0.32
CA ASN A 109 -3.75 3.98 1.49
C ASN A 109 -3.39 2.53 1.14
N GLY A 110 -2.59 1.90 2.01
CA GLY A 110 -2.22 0.48 1.88
C GLY A 110 -0.75 0.21 1.58
N HIS A 111 0.18 1.08 1.97
CA HIS A 111 1.63 0.85 1.81
C HIS A 111 2.08 -0.52 2.32
N HIS A 112 1.71 -0.92 3.54
CA HIS A 112 2.04 -2.26 4.07
C HIS A 112 1.39 -3.41 3.31
N ARG A 113 0.22 -3.19 2.68
CA ARG A 113 -0.45 -4.20 1.85
C ARG A 113 0.32 -4.37 0.54
N CYS A 114 0.74 -3.27 -0.07
CA CYS A 114 1.60 -3.29 -1.25
C CYS A 114 2.90 -4.05 -0.96
N ASP A 115 3.57 -3.76 0.16
CA ASP A 115 4.78 -4.46 0.58
C ASP A 115 4.55 -5.97 0.73
N ALA A 116 3.50 -6.37 1.46
CA ALA A 116 3.16 -7.77 1.64
C ALA A 116 2.90 -8.49 0.30
N LEU A 117 2.17 -7.85 -0.62
CA LEU A 117 1.87 -8.39 -1.94
C LEU A 117 3.14 -8.54 -2.80
N ARG A 118 4.05 -7.56 -2.75
CA ARG A 118 5.36 -7.61 -3.44
C ARG A 118 6.27 -8.69 -2.87
N ILE A 119 6.40 -8.75 -1.56
CA ILE A 119 7.15 -9.80 -0.85
C ILE A 119 6.61 -11.18 -1.22
N LEU A 120 5.29 -11.33 -1.33
CA LEU A 120 4.66 -12.59 -1.69
C LEU A 120 4.66 -12.88 -3.21
N GLY A 121 5.17 -11.98 -4.03
CA GLY A 121 5.36 -12.18 -5.47
C GLY A 121 4.09 -12.05 -6.31
N LYS A 122 3.06 -11.35 -5.80
CA LYS A 122 1.84 -11.08 -6.58
C LYS A 122 2.14 -10.08 -7.69
N LYS A 123 1.70 -10.37 -8.91
CA LYS A 123 1.88 -9.48 -10.08
C LYS A 123 0.73 -8.50 -10.26
N LYS A 124 -0.51 -8.98 -10.10
CA LYS A 124 -1.73 -8.16 -10.17
C LYS A 124 -2.36 -8.04 -8.79
N VAL A 125 -2.94 -6.88 -8.53
CA VAL A 125 -3.57 -6.57 -7.24
C VAL A 125 -4.89 -5.86 -7.43
N ILE A 126 -5.80 -6.04 -6.47
CA ILE A 126 -7.08 -5.32 -6.46
C ILE A 126 -6.82 -3.93 -5.88
N VAL A 127 -7.30 -2.90 -6.58
CA VAL A 127 -7.10 -1.50 -6.22
C VAL A 127 -8.43 -0.75 -6.21
N ARG A 128 -8.47 0.32 -5.42
CA ARG A 128 -9.47 1.38 -5.52
C ARG A 128 -8.80 2.62 -6.09
N LEU A 129 -9.19 2.98 -7.30
CA LEU A 129 -8.67 4.14 -8.00
C LEU A 129 -9.50 5.38 -7.64
N LEU A 130 -8.85 6.37 -7.04
CA LEU A 130 -9.42 7.68 -6.81
C LEU A 130 -9.10 8.60 -7.98
N ASN A 131 -10.10 9.37 -8.44
CA ASN A 131 -9.89 10.41 -9.44
C ASN A 131 -9.43 11.72 -8.77
N LEU A 132 -8.25 11.64 -8.16
CA LEU A 132 -7.52 12.76 -7.58
C LEU A 132 -6.02 12.50 -7.77
N ASN A 133 -5.18 13.48 -7.47
CA ASN A 133 -3.75 13.24 -7.31
C ASN A 133 -3.38 13.30 -5.82
N ALA A 134 -2.46 12.45 -5.40
CA ALA A 134 -1.94 12.41 -4.05
C ALA A 134 -1.38 13.77 -3.58
N LYS A 135 -0.78 14.54 -4.50
CA LYS A 135 -0.25 15.89 -4.24
C LYS A 135 -1.34 16.88 -3.83
N ASP A 136 -2.52 16.77 -4.45
CA ASP A 136 -3.64 17.69 -4.21
C ASP A 136 -4.20 17.52 -2.79
N MET A 137 -4.06 16.32 -2.21
CA MET A 137 -4.54 16.00 -0.85
C MET A 137 -3.73 16.63 0.28
N ILE A 138 -2.49 17.08 0.03
CA ILE A 138 -1.62 17.63 1.07
C ILE A 138 -2.08 19.01 1.51
N ASN A 139 -2.67 19.75 0.57
CA ASN A 139 -3.11 21.13 0.77
C ASN A 139 -4.58 21.20 1.24
N LEU A 140 -5.24 20.06 1.39
CA LEU A 140 -6.61 20.01 1.90
C LEU A 140 -6.56 20.04 3.42
N ASP A 141 -7.07 21.10 4.03
CA ASP A 141 -7.35 21.16 5.45
C ASP A 141 -8.66 20.41 5.77
N LEU A 142 -8.71 19.15 5.34
CA LEU A 142 -9.86 18.27 5.51
C LEU A 142 -9.44 17.03 6.29
N SER A 143 -10.25 16.66 7.27
CA SER A 143 -10.11 15.37 7.94
C SER A 143 -10.34 14.22 6.95
N ALA A 144 -9.81 13.04 7.29
CA ALA A 144 -10.04 11.83 6.49
C ALA A 144 -11.55 11.53 6.29
N LYS A 145 -12.39 11.89 7.26
CA LYS A 145 -13.84 11.67 7.23
C LYS A 145 -14.53 12.60 6.24
N GLU A 146 -14.16 13.88 6.24
CA GLU A 146 -14.68 14.87 5.30
C GLU A 146 -14.28 14.56 3.87
N LEU A 147 -13.00 14.23 3.67
CA LEU A 147 -12.50 13.84 2.36
C LEU A 147 -13.20 12.57 1.84
N GLN A 148 -13.43 11.59 2.72
CA GLN A 148 -14.18 10.39 2.36
C GLN A 148 -15.64 10.71 1.98
N LYS A 149 -16.30 11.63 2.69
CA LYS A 149 -17.66 12.07 2.37
C LYS A 149 -17.70 12.74 1.00
N LEU A 150 -16.79 13.69 0.75
CA LEU A 150 -16.70 14.39 -0.53
C LEU A 150 -16.50 13.40 -1.69
N LEU A 151 -15.54 12.49 -1.57
CA LEU A 151 -15.22 11.55 -2.64
C LEU A 151 -16.28 10.47 -2.88
N LYS A 152 -17.18 10.20 -1.92
CA LYS A 152 -18.31 9.26 -2.12
C LYS A 152 -19.35 9.79 -3.10
N HIS A 153 -19.54 11.11 -3.15
CA HIS A 153 -20.62 11.74 -3.91
C HIS A 153 -20.20 12.25 -5.30
N HIS A 154 -18.89 12.30 -5.58
CA HIS A 154 -18.40 12.69 -6.91
C HIS A 154 -18.33 11.48 -7.85
N LYS A 155 -19.05 11.57 -8.99
CA LYS A 155 -18.85 10.70 -10.16
C LYS A 155 -17.65 11.22 -10.94
N PHE A 156 -16.75 10.33 -11.32
CA PHE A 156 -15.43 10.69 -11.80
C PHE A 156 -15.15 9.97 -13.13
N ASN A 157 -15.05 10.72 -14.23
CA ASN A 157 -15.12 10.15 -15.59
C ASN A 157 -13.76 9.85 -16.26
N SER A 158 -12.63 9.74 -15.54
CA SER A 158 -11.36 9.40 -16.19
C SER A 158 -10.44 8.52 -15.35
N LEU A 159 -9.86 7.51 -16.01
CA LEU A 159 -8.94 6.53 -15.46
C LEU A 159 -7.62 6.63 -16.27
N ASN A 160 -6.53 7.07 -15.63
CA ASN A 160 -5.22 7.21 -16.28
C ASN A 160 -4.18 6.23 -15.72
N ILE A 161 -4.58 4.97 -15.55
CA ILE A 161 -3.65 3.89 -15.20
C ILE A 161 -3.65 2.88 -16.34
N LEU A 162 -2.50 2.74 -17.02
CA LEU A 162 -2.34 1.94 -18.23
C LEU A 162 -2.78 0.48 -18.04
N SER A 163 -2.49 -0.13 -16.89
CA SER A 163 -2.91 -1.50 -16.60
C SER A 163 -4.28 -1.66 -15.94
N PHE A 164 -4.97 -0.56 -15.62
CA PHE A 164 -6.20 -0.64 -14.83
C PHE A 164 -7.34 -1.27 -15.63
N LYS A 165 -7.90 -2.33 -15.08
CA LYS A 165 -9.13 -2.95 -15.58
C LYS A 165 -10.18 -2.91 -14.49
N GLN A 166 -11.30 -2.24 -14.77
CA GLN A 166 -12.44 -2.21 -13.87
C GLN A 166 -12.99 -3.64 -13.69
N ILE A 167 -13.35 -3.96 -12.45
CA ILE A 167 -13.95 -5.25 -12.12
C ILE A 167 -15.47 -5.18 -12.42
N PRO A 168 -16.07 -6.21 -13.06
CA PRO A 168 -17.53 -6.25 -13.31
C PRO A 168 -18.34 -6.08 -12.03
N GLU A 169 -19.52 -5.46 -12.11
CA GLU A 169 -20.31 -5.08 -10.92
C GLU A 169 -20.62 -6.25 -9.97
N LEU A 170 -20.96 -7.42 -10.52
CA LEU A 170 -21.23 -8.64 -9.74
C LEU A 170 -20.05 -9.04 -8.83
N ASP A 171 -18.83 -8.97 -9.37
CA ASP A 171 -17.60 -9.28 -8.62
C ASP A 171 -17.28 -8.20 -7.56
N GLN A 172 -17.73 -6.95 -7.79
CA GLN A 172 -17.51 -5.88 -6.82
C GLN A 172 -18.30 -6.11 -5.53
N GLU A 173 -19.51 -6.70 -5.61
CA GLU A 173 -20.33 -6.99 -4.42
C GLU A 173 -19.67 -8.05 -3.52
N ILE A 174 -19.08 -9.08 -4.12
CA ILE A 174 -18.35 -10.12 -3.40
C ILE A 174 -17.14 -9.50 -2.67
N ILE A 175 -16.39 -8.62 -3.34
CA ILE A 175 -15.21 -7.97 -2.76
C ILE A 175 -15.59 -6.97 -1.65
N LYS A 176 -16.75 -6.31 -1.75
CA LYS A 176 -17.26 -5.43 -0.70
C LYS A 176 -17.55 -6.18 0.61
N LYS A 177 -17.97 -7.44 0.55
CA LYS A 177 -18.27 -8.26 1.75
C LYS A 177 -17.01 -8.65 2.55
N ILE A 178 -15.82 -8.59 1.95
CA ILE A 178 -14.54 -8.96 2.57
C ILE A 178 -13.65 -7.75 2.95
N SER A 179 -14.10 -6.51 2.68
CA SER A 179 -13.35 -5.26 2.92
C SER A 179 -13.82 -4.50 4.15
#